data_AF-A0A2U9SS46-F1
#
_entry.id   AF-A0A2U9SS46-F1
#
_cell.length_a   1.000
_cell.length_b   1.000
_cell.length_c   1.000
_cell.angle_alpha   90.00
_cell.angle_beta   90.00
_cell.angle_gamma   90.00
#
_symmetry.space_group_name_H-M   'P 1'
#
loop_
_entity.id
_entity.type
_entity.pdbx_description
1 polymer ?
#
loop_
_entity_poly.entity_id
_entity_poly.type
_entity_poly.pdbx_seq_one_letter_code
_entity_poly.pdbx_strand_id
1 'polypeptide(L)'
;MPIVFVHGVNNRIEDVDYAEGVACKTEFLKTLLAPRLGLDVAKVSVFFPYWGGEGVKFRWNQASVPSGSDDVEALALGGAGGVVANSEIWLGEARFQYGRDGVNLGRLSKTKGFATAVDLVWDTASAIQQSSQGYREVLDGYVASVAYAEKHPVPAWAFQEPSLSNQAFVERLMTEIEPFRVAHAGGKVSEALGLGNWLQSLREAVSRLASAPSDVLSAAVVGTGRKWAHAKASRFLGDVFVYLDKRGTPEKPGKILENVLANLRAAEAARQDGDDRLIVIGHSLGGVIMYDLLTYFAPDVKVDQFVTVGSQVALFAEMDLYGAKLLKPSINPDKDRLERPASAARWLNVYDTNDVFSFCAEKVFNGVVDYRFDTGYGLLEAHGGYFARPSFYKRLASRLNEGA
;
A
#
# COMPACT_ATOMS: atom_id res chain seq x y z
N MET A 1 -17.86 -14.17 -5.60
CA MET A 1 -17.61 -13.56 -4.27
C MET A 1 -17.20 -12.11 -4.43
N PRO A 2 -17.87 -11.16 -3.77
CA PRO A 2 -17.55 -9.74 -3.87
C PRO A 2 -16.38 -9.31 -2.98
N ILE A 3 -15.46 -8.54 -3.57
CA ILE A 3 -14.39 -7.80 -2.87
C ILE A 3 -14.60 -6.31 -3.14
N VAL A 4 -14.73 -5.49 -2.10
CA VAL A 4 -14.84 -4.04 -2.21
C VAL A 4 -13.54 -3.39 -1.74
N PHE A 5 -12.91 -2.63 -2.60
CA PHE A 5 -11.71 -1.86 -2.30
C PHE A 5 -12.05 -0.38 -2.20
N VAL A 6 -12.06 0.17 -0.99
CA VAL A 6 -12.26 1.60 -0.75
C VAL A 6 -10.88 2.27 -0.66
N HIS A 7 -10.52 2.99 -1.71
CA HIS A 7 -9.27 3.73 -1.76
C HIS A 7 -9.31 4.94 -0.81
N GLY A 8 -8.14 5.31 -0.27
CA GLY A 8 -7.97 6.53 0.51
C GLY A 8 -7.85 7.78 -0.34
N VAL A 9 -7.25 8.81 0.23
CA VAL A 9 -7.06 10.12 -0.39
C VAL A 9 -6.36 10.05 -1.75
N ASN A 10 -6.31 11.18 -2.43
CA ASN A 10 -5.66 11.32 -3.72
C ASN A 10 -6.33 10.54 -4.87
N ASN A 11 -7.42 9.82 -4.60
CA ASN A 11 -8.26 9.12 -5.57
C ASN A 11 -8.76 10.11 -6.63
N ARG A 12 -8.20 10.12 -7.84
CA ARG A 12 -8.62 10.98 -8.95
C ARG A 12 -8.54 10.22 -10.25
N ILE A 13 -9.65 10.25 -10.99
CA ILE A 13 -9.75 9.57 -12.28
C ILE A 13 -8.88 10.25 -13.35
N GLU A 14 -8.55 11.52 -13.15
CA GLU A 14 -7.68 12.30 -14.01
C GLU A 14 -6.18 12.07 -13.78
N ASP A 15 -5.77 11.41 -12.69
CA ASP A 15 -4.37 11.04 -12.47
C ASP A 15 -3.98 9.95 -13.51
N VAL A 16 -2.81 10.12 -14.16
CA VAL A 16 -2.37 9.30 -15.31
C VAL A 16 -2.32 7.80 -15.00
N ASP A 17 -2.03 7.46 -13.76
CA ASP A 17 -1.85 6.10 -13.25
C ASP A 17 -3.13 5.51 -12.63
N TYR A 18 -4.26 6.25 -12.64
CA TYR A 18 -5.49 5.81 -11.97
C TYR A 18 -6.05 4.50 -12.54
N ALA A 19 -6.35 4.49 -13.84
CA ALA A 19 -6.97 3.35 -14.50
C ALA A 19 -6.06 2.12 -14.46
N GLU A 20 -4.76 2.33 -14.68
CA GLU A 20 -3.75 1.28 -14.60
C GLU A 20 -3.62 0.74 -13.16
N GLY A 21 -3.60 1.62 -12.17
CA GLY A 21 -3.54 1.25 -10.76
C GLY A 21 -4.75 0.43 -10.32
N VAL A 22 -5.96 0.77 -10.79
CA VAL A 22 -7.19 0.00 -10.53
C VAL A 22 -7.13 -1.36 -11.23
N ALA A 23 -6.69 -1.41 -12.49
CA ALA A 23 -6.53 -2.66 -13.23
C ALA A 23 -5.51 -3.60 -12.55
N CYS A 24 -4.34 -3.08 -12.18
CA CYS A 24 -3.30 -3.84 -11.48
C CYS A 24 -3.80 -4.41 -10.14
N LYS A 25 -4.47 -3.60 -9.31
CA LYS A 25 -5.09 -4.07 -8.06
C LYS A 25 -6.16 -5.13 -8.32
N THR A 26 -6.98 -4.96 -9.36
CA THR A 26 -7.99 -5.95 -9.76
C THR A 26 -7.34 -7.28 -10.10
N GLU A 27 -6.29 -7.26 -10.93
CA GLU A 27 -5.55 -8.46 -11.31
C GLU A 27 -4.90 -9.13 -10.10
N PHE A 28 -4.25 -8.39 -9.20
CA PHE A 28 -3.64 -8.98 -8.00
C PHE A 28 -4.69 -9.56 -7.04
N LEU A 29 -5.83 -8.90 -6.83
CA LEU A 29 -6.92 -9.45 -6.03
C LEU A 29 -7.47 -10.74 -6.65
N LYS A 30 -7.59 -10.81 -7.97
CA LYS A 30 -8.09 -12.00 -8.69
C LYS A 30 -7.09 -13.14 -8.80
N THR A 31 -5.80 -12.85 -8.96
CA THR A 31 -4.77 -13.87 -9.26
C THR A 31 -3.97 -14.29 -8.03
N LEU A 32 -3.77 -13.39 -7.06
CA LEU A 32 -2.94 -13.65 -5.89
C LEU A 32 -3.78 -13.91 -4.64
N LEU A 33 -4.84 -13.13 -4.42
CA LEU A 33 -5.70 -13.25 -3.24
C LEU A 33 -6.77 -14.33 -3.42
N ALA A 34 -7.64 -14.19 -4.42
CA ALA A 34 -8.84 -15.02 -4.58
C ALA A 34 -8.58 -16.55 -4.63
N PRO A 35 -7.61 -17.07 -5.41
CA PRO A 35 -7.38 -18.51 -5.50
C PRO A 35 -6.95 -19.10 -4.16
N ARG A 36 -6.21 -18.32 -3.36
CA ARG A 36 -5.75 -18.74 -2.02
C ARG A 36 -6.88 -18.77 -1.01
N LEU A 37 -7.96 -18.03 -1.24
CA LEU A 37 -9.19 -18.10 -0.45
C LEU A 37 -10.12 -19.23 -0.90
N GLY A 38 -9.70 -20.08 -1.85
CA GLY A 38 -10.50 -21.16 -2.42
C GLY A 38 -11.58 -20.67 -3.40
N LEU A 39 -11.45 -19.45 -3.92
CA LEU A 39 -12.48 -18.83 -4.75
C LEU A 39 -12.24 -19.10 -6.23
N ASP A 40 -13.34 -19.33 -6.94
CA ASP A 40 -13.35 -19.34 -8.40
C ASP A 40 -13.14 -17.92 -8.94
N VAL A 41 -11.98 -17.68 -9.55
CA VAL A 41 -11.57 -16.39 -10.11
C VAL A 41 -12.59 -15.84 -11.10
N ALA A 42 -13.26 -16.71 -11.87
CA ALA A 42 -14.27 -16.29 -12.84
C ALA A 42 -15.52 -15.69 -12.18
N LYS A 43 -15.76 -16.02 -10.91
CA LYS A 43 -16.92 -15.56 -10.12
C LYS A 43 -16.55 -14.46 -9.12
N VAL A 44 -15.29 -14.04 -9.03
CA VAL A 44 -14.88 -12.94 -8.16
C VAL A 44 -15.18 -11.60 -8.82
N SER A 45 -16.03 -10.82 -8.16
CA SER A 45 -16.36 -9.44 -8.55
C SER A 45 -15.60 -8.48 -7.64
N VAL A 46 -14.87 -7.54 -8.24
CA VAL A 46 -14.09 -6.54 -7.51
C VAL A 46 -14.68 -5.15 -7.77
N PHE A 47 -14.96 -4.42 -6.71
CA PHE A 47 -15.57 -3.09 -6.75
C PHE A 47 -14.57 -2.04 -6.22
N PHE A 48 -14.45 -0.91 -6.93
CA PHE A 48 -13.65 0.24 -6.52
C PHE A 48 -14.54 1.48 -6.46
N PRO A 49 -15.19 1.78 -5.32
CA PRO A 49 -16.06 2.95 -5.22
C PRO A 49 -15.27 4.23 -5.50
N TYR A 50 -15.59 4.92 -6.59
CA TYR A 50 -14.95 6.19 -6.94
C TYR A 50 -15.66 7.35 -6.26
N TRP A 51 -15.03 7.89 -5.22
CA TRP A 51 -15.48 9.08 -4.51
C TRP A 51 -14.63 10.33 -4.84
N GLY A 52 -13.54 10.15 -5.59
CA GLY A 52 -12.51 11.17 -5.83
C GLY A 52 -13.00 12.52 -6.36
N GLY A 53 -14.07 12.52 -7.16
CA GLY A 53 -14.67 13.74 -7.69
C GLY A 53 -15.33 14.65 -6.65
N GLU A 54 -15.65 14.09 -5.48
CA GLU A 54 -16.22 14.76 -4.31
C GLU A 54 -15.15 15.21 -3.30
N GLY A 55 -13.88 14.89 -3.56
CA GLY A 55 -12.74 15.31 -2.75
C GLY A 55 -12.41 16.80 -2.90
N VAL A 56 -11.30 17.23 -2.30
CA VAL A 56 -10.88 18.64 -2.34
C VAL A 56 -10.66 19.13 -3.76
N LYS A 57 -11.12 20.37 -4.01
CA LYS A 57 -10.90 21.12 -5.24
C LYS A 57 -10.09 22.38 -4.91
N PHE A 58 -8.88 22.48 -5.46
CA PHE A 58 -8.03 23.64 -5.26
C PHE A 58 -8.41 24.76 -6.23
N ARG A 59 -9.08 25.80 -5.73
CA ARG A 59 -9.50 26.96 -6.53
C ARG A 59 -8.35 27.59 -7.33
N TRP A 60 -7.15 27.60 -6.77
CA TRP A 60 -5.95 28.16 -7.40
C TRP A 60 -4.92 27.08 -7.77
N ASN A 61 -5.35 25.84 -8.02
CA ASN A 61 -4.49 24.74 -8.45
C ASN A 61 -3.19 24.59 -7.62
N GLN A 62 -3.31 24.67 -6.29
CA GLN A 62 -2.20 24.55 -5.34
C GLN A 62 -1.08 25.61 -5.53
N ALA A 63 -1.41 26.80 -6.05
CA ALA A 63 -0.47 27.93 -6.14
C ALA A 63 0.17 28.34 -4.80
N SER A 64 -0.40 27.92 -3.67
CA SER A 64 0.17 28.13 -2.33
C SER A 64 1.35 27.19 -2.00
N VAL A 65 1.66 26.20 -2.83
CA VAL A 65 2.81 25.31 -2.62
C VAL A 65 4.09 26.07 -2.94
N PRO A 66 5.02 26.25 -1.98
CA PRO A 66 6.23 27.04 -2.19
C PRO A 66 7.06 26.50 -3.36
N SER A 67 7.39 27.38 -4.30
CA SER A 67 8.29 27.06 -5.39
C SER A 67 9.72 27.48 -4.99
N GLY A 68 10.74 26.71 -5.41
CA GLY A 68 12.14 27.02 -5.08
C GLY A 68 12.69 28.26 -5.77
N SER A 69 11.90 28.89 -6.65
CA SER A 69 12.25 30.05 -7.45
C SER A 69 11.49 31.32 -7.06
N ASP A 70 10.72 31.29 -5.97
CA ASP A 70 9.98 32.48 -5.56
C ASP A 70 10.96 33.45 -4.90
N ASP A 71 11.19 34.62 -5.52
CA ASP A 71 11.99 35.75 -5.03
C ASP A 71 11.36 36.37 -3.77
N VAL A 72 11.23 35.58 -2.70
CA VAL A 72 10.70 36.01 -1.42
C VAL A 72 11.88 36.29 -0.50
N GLU A 73 11.94 37.51 0.02
CA GLU A 73 12.95 37.94 0.97
C GLU A 73 12.95 37.00 2.19
N ALA A 74 14.11 36.41 2.48
CA ALA A 74 14.26 35.55 3.64
C ALA A 74 14.11 36.37 4.92
N LEU A 75 13.26 35.90 5.84
CA LEU A 75 13.10 36.52 7.16
C LEU A 75 14.31 36.20 8.06
N ALA A 76 15.46 36.83 7.76
CA ALA A 76 16.72 36.64 8.49
C ALA A 76 17.17 37.96 9.15
N LEU A 77 17.47 37.90 10.45
CA LEU A 77 18.12 38.98 11.18
C LEU A 77 19.64 38.89 10.99
N GLY A 78 20.15 39.45 9.88
CA GLY A 78 21.56 39.76 9.67
C GLY A 78 22.52 38.57 9.48
N GLY A 79 23.34 38.63 8.43
CA GLY A 79 24.54 37.80 8.28
C GLY A 79 24.48 36.81 7.12
N ALA A 80 25.49 36.93 6.25
CA ALA A 80 25.64 36.21 5.01
C ALA A 80 25.75 34.69 5.17
N GLY A 81 25.16 33.97 4.21
CA GLY A 81 25.66 32.70 3.69
C GLY A 81 25.62 31.51 4.64
N GLY A 82 24.56 30.71 4.56
CA GLY A 82 24.54 29.40 5.21
C GLY A 82 23.23 28.67 5.03
N VAL A 83 23.01 28.11 3.84
CA VAL A 83 21.94 27.14 3.56
C VAL A 83 22.20 25.87 4.37
N VAL A 84 21.80 25.82 5.65
CA VAL A 84 22.07 24.62 6.47
C VAL A 84 20.86 24.12 7.29
N ALA A 85 19.76 24.86 7.41
CA ALA A 85 18.68 24.43 8.32
C ALA A 85 17.67 23.40 7.76
N ASN A 86 17.62 23.16 6.44
CA ASN A 86 16.56 22.34 5.82
C ASN A 86 17.01 21.01 5.20
N SER A 87 18.30 20.67 5.31
CA SER A 87 18.87 19.40 4.81
C SER A 87 18.84 18.28 5.86
N GLU A 88 18.81 18.59 7.16
CA GLU A 88 18.90 17.58 8.23
C GLU A 88 17.67 16.67 8.33
N ILE A 89 16.46 17.17 8.07
CA ILE A 89 15.23 16.36 8.16
C ILE A 89 15.22 15.25 7.10
N TRP A 90 15.67 15.56 5.88
CA TRP A 90 15.77 14.59 4.78
C TRP A 90 17.03 13.72 4.83
N LEU A 91 18.14 14.23 5.38
CA LEU A 91 19.34 13.41 5.65
C LEU A 91 19.09 12.41 6.79
N GLY A 92 18.26 12.78 7.78
CA GLY A 92 17.74 11.86 8.79
C GLY A 92 16.85 10.78 8.18
N GLU A 93 16.05 11.16 7.18
CA GLU A 93 15.21 10.23 6.42
C GLU A 93 16.02 9.23 5.57
N ALA A 94 17.05 9.69 4.85
CA ALA A 94 17.97 8.80 4.15
C ALA A 94 18.72 7.84 5.11
N ARG A 95 18.98 8.26 6.36
CA ARG A 95 19.60 7.42 7.40
C ARG A 95 18.62 6.42 8.02
N PHE A 96 17.34 6.77 8.11
CA PHE A 96 16.26 5.88 8.53
C PHE A 96 15.96 4.82 7.47
N GLN A 97 16.02 5.19 6.18
CA GLN A 97 15.72 4.32 5.03
C GLN A 97 16.62 3.08 4.87
N TYR A 98 17.92 3.14 5.24
CA TYR A 98 18.88 2.10 4.84
C TYR A 98 19.64 1.43 5.98
N GLY A 99 19.44 1.84 7.23
CA GLY A 99 20.29 1.39 8.34
C GLY A 99 21.77 1.76 8.12
N ARG A 100 22.65 1.34 9.03
CA ARG A 100 24.09 1.58 8.88
C ARG A 100 24.76 0.71 7.82
N ASP A 101 24.11 -0.39 7.42
CA ASP A 101 24.65 -1.41 6.52
C ASP A 101 23.55 -1.83 5.51
N GLY A 102 23.79 -1.64 4.21
CA GLY A 102 22.83 -2.00 3.14
C GLY A 102 22.41 -3.47 3.12
N VAL A 103 21.38 -3.79 2.32
CA VAL A 103 20.74 -5.12 2.27
C VAL A 103 21.46 -6.06 1.29
N ASN A 104 21.82 -7.27 1.74
CA ASN A 104 22.33 -8.36 0.90
C ASN A 104 21.33 -9.54 0.83
N LEU A 105 20.87 -9.90 -0.37
CA LEU A 105 19.83 -10.92 -0.60
C LEU A 105 20.27 -12.35 -0.24
N GLY A 106 21.54 -12.70 -0.43
CA GLY A 106 22.09 -13.99 0.00
C GLY A 106 22.11 -14.11 1.53
N ARG A 107 22.52 -13.05 2.23
CA ARG A 107 22.46 -12.97 3.70
C ARG A 107 21.01 -12.98 4.20
N LEU A 108 20.10 -12.28 3.50
CA LEU A 108 18.68 -12.26 3.82
C LEU A 108 18.06 -13.67 3.69
N SER A 109 18.45 -14.42 2.66
CA SER A 109 18.01 -15.81 2.46
C SER A 109 18.38 -16.70 3.66
N LYS A 110 19.59 -16.54 4.21
CA LYS A 110 20.07 -17.32 5.37
C LYS A 110 19.42 -16.91 6.69
N THR A 111 19.19 -15.61 6.87
CA THR A 111 18.74 -15.05 8.15
C THR A 111 17.22 -15.00 8.30
N LYS A 112 16.49 -14.80 7.20
CA LYS A 112 15.03 -14.64 7.16
C LYS A 112 14.32 -15.64 6.24
N GLY A 113 15.07 -16.41 5.45
CA GLY A 113 14.52 -17.42 4.54
C GLY A 113 14.55 -16.98 3.07
N PHE A 114 14.68 -17.95 2.16
CA PHE A 114 14.77 -17.71 0.71
C PHE A 114 13.54 -16.99 0.16
N ALA A 115 12.35 -17.36 0.62
CA ALA A 115 11.10 -16.74 0.20
C ALA A 115 11.07 -15.23 0.52
N THR A 116 11.68 -14.80 1.63
CA THR A 116 11.78 -13.37 1.99
C THR A 116 12.72 -12.61 1.06
N ALA A 117 13.82 -13.23 0.63
CA ALA A 117 14.70 -12.63 -0.37
C ALA A 117 14.04 -12.53 -1.75
N VAL A 118 13.26 -13.56 -2.14
CA VAL A 118 12.45 -13.54 -3.37
C VAL A 118 11.40 -12.44 -3.31
N ASP A 119 10.65 -12.32 -2.20
CA ASP A 119 9.67 -11.24 -2.00
C ASP A 119 10.33 -9.87 -2.23
N LEU A 120 11.49 -9.62 -1.61
CA LEU A 120 12.20 -8.34 -1.74
C LEU A 120 12.62 -8.03 -3.19
N VAL A 121 13.07 -9.02 -3.97
CA VAL A 121 13.44 -8.81 -5.39
C VAL A 121 12.24 -8.33 -6.20
N TRP A 122 11.09 -9.00 -6.07
CA TRP A 122 9.90 -8.69 -6.86
C TRP A 122 9.16 -7.45 -6.37
N ASP A 123 9.26 -7.16 -5.07
CA ASP A 123 8.85 -5.90 -4.51
C ASP A 123 9.68 -4.77 -5.15
N THR A 124 11.02 -4.82 -5.11
CA THR A 124 11.87 -3.83 -5.80
C THR A 124 11.57 -3.72 -7.30
N ALA A 125 11.26 -4.84 -7.98
CA ALA A 125 10.84 -4.84 -9.38
C ALA A 125 9.54 -4.08 -9.63
N SER A 126 8.53 -4.26 -8.76
CA SER A 126 7.27 -3.55 -8.89
C SER A 126 7.41 -2.04 -8.64
N ALA A 127 8.36 -1.63 -7.80
CA ALA A 127 8.57 -0.21 -7.46
C ALA A 127 9.02 0.65 -8.64
N ILE A 128 9.77 0.04 -9.56
CA ILE A 128 10.38 0.74 -10.70
C ILE A 128 9.55 0.61 -11.98
N GLN A 129 8.40 -0.06 -11.93
CA GLN A 129 7.53 -0.23 -13.10
C GLN A 129 6.44 0.82 -13.21
N GLN A 130 6.25 1.30 -14.44
CA GLN A 130 5.32 2.37 -14.78
C GLN A 130 4.37 1.98 -15.91
N SER A 131 4.30 0.70 -16.28
CA SER A 131 3.45 0.23 -17.39
C SER A 131 2.77 -1.11 -17.11
N SER A 132 1.57 -1.26 -17.67
CA SER A 132 0.72 -2.44 -17.49
C SER A 132 1.34 -3.74 -18.01
N GLN A 133 2.21 -3.65 -19.02
CA GLN A 133 3.00 -4.79 -19.51
C GLN A 133 4.10 -5.16 -18.49
N GLY A 134 4.79 -4.16 -17.93
CA GLY A 134 5.81 -4.37 -16.89
C GLY A 134 5.25 -5.01 -15.61
N TYR A 135 4.02 -4.65 -15.21
CA TYR A 135 3.36 -5.29 -14.06
C TYR A 135 3.02 -6.77 -14.30
N ARG A 136 2.63 -7.15 -15.52
CA ARG A 136 2.42 -8.58 -15.87
C ARG A 136 3.71 -9.37 -15.79
N GLU A 137 4.81 -8.81 -16.25
CA GLU A 137 6.12 -9.45 -16.17
C GLU A 137 6.59 -9.63 -14.71
N VAL A 138 6.34 -8.64 -13.86
CA VAL A 138 6.58 -8.73 -12.41
C VAL A 138 5.72 -9.84 -11.79
N LEU A 139 4.44 -9.93 -12.16
CA LEU A 139 3.53 -10.96 -11.66
C LEU A 139 3.97 -12.36 -12.09
N ASP A 140 4.22 -12.57 -13.38
CA ASP A 140 4.66 -13.85 -13.94
C ASP A 140 5.96 -14.32 -13.28
N GLY A 141 6.91 -13.40 -13.12
CA GLY A 141 8.17 -13.67 -12.45
C GLY A 141 8.01 -13.96 -10.95
N TYR A 142 7.14 -13.23 -10.24
CA TYR A 142 6.85 -13.49 -8.83
C TYR A 142 6.19 -14.86 -8.65
N VAL A 143 5.16 -15.19 -9.45
CA VAL A 143 4.47 -16.49 -9.39
C VAL A 143 5.44 -17.64 -9.68
N ALA A 144 6.26 -17.52 -10.72
CA ALA A 144 7.29 -18.50 -11.04
C ALA A 144 8.31 -18.66 -9.90
N SER A 145 8.69 -17.56 -9.25
CA SER A 145 9.62 -17.58 -8.12
C SER A 145 9.02 -18.21 -6.87
N VAL A 146 7.73 -17.98 -6.60
CA VAL A 146 7.01 -18.65 -5.51
C VAL A 146 6.95 -20.16 -5.76
N ALA A 147 6.59 -20.58 -6.99
CA ALA A 147 6.54 -21.99 -7.35
C ALA A 147 7.92 -22.67 -7.27
N TYR A 148 9.00 -21.96 -7.63
CA TYR A 148 10.36 -22.42 -7.44
C TYR A 148 10.72 -22.55 -5.95
N ALA A 149 10.46 -21.51 -5.15
CA ALA A 149 10.78 -21.49 -3.72
C ALA A 149 10.02 -22.55 -2.91
N GLU A 150 8.81 -22.92 -3.32
CA GLU A 150 8.05 -24.02 -2.71
C GLU A 150 8.74 -25.38 -2.91
N LYS A 151 9.30 -25.63 -4.10
CA LYS A 151 10.06 -26.86 -4.39
C LYS A 151 11.51 -26.81 -3.87
N HIS A 152 12.06 -25.61 -3.75
CA HIS A 152 13.45 -25.36 -3.36
C HIS A 152 13.50 -24.31 -2.24
N PRO A 153 13.07 -24.66 -1.01
CA PRO A 153 13.04 -23.71 0.10
C PRO A 153 14.45 -23.28 0.57
N VAL A 154 15.47 -24.09 0.27
CA VAL A 154 16.87 -23.85 0.64
C VAL A 154 17.79 -24.12 -0.57
N PRO A 155 17.71 -23.32 -1.64
CA PRO A 155 18.51 -23.58 -2.83
C PRO A 155 20.00 -23.30 -2.54
N ALA A 156 20.87 -24.26 -2.89
CA ALA A 156 22.29 -24.20 -2.54
C ALA A 156 22.97 -22.89 -2.98
N TRP A 157 22.62 -22.36 -4.15
CA TRP A 157 23.16 -21.11 -4.68
C TRP A 157 22.80 -19.87 -3.84
N ALA A 158 21.64 -19.87 -3.18
CA ALA A 158 21.20 -18.75 -2.33
C ALA A 158 21.80 -18.81 -0.91
N PHE A 159 22.23 -20.00 -0.48
CA PHE A 159 22.77 -20.26 0.86
C PHE A 159 24.30 -20.45 0.89
N GLN A 160 24.98 -20.40 -0.26
CA GLN A 160 26.44 -20.59 -0.37
C GLN A 160 27.25 -19.52 0.39
N GLU A 161 28.48 -19.88 0.80
CA GLU A 161 29.47 -18.95 1.34
C GLU A 161 30.67 -18.81 0.38
N PRO A 162 31.09 -17.57 0.04
CA PRO A 162 30.50 -16.28 0.42
C PRO A 162 29.12 -16.05 -0.23
N SER A 163 28.27 -15.27 0.45
CA SER A 163 26.95 -14.90 -0.08
C SER A 163 27.06 -14.16 -1.42
N LEU A 164 26.15 -14.45 -2.35
CA LEU A 164 26.10 -13.75 -3.64
C LEU A 164 25.89 -12.24 -3.46
N SER A 165 26.40 -11.46 -4.42
CA SER A 165 25.98 -10.07 -4.58
C SER A 165 24.51 -10.01 -4.99
N ASN A 166 23.83 -8.89 -4.72
CA ASN A 166 22.42 -8.72 -5.09
C ASN A 166 22.19 -8.89 -6.60
N GLN A 167 23.12 -8.42 -7.43
CA GLN A 167 23.07 -8.61 -8.88
C GLN A 167 23.16 -10.08 -9.28
N ALA A 168 24.17 -10.81 -8.78
CA ALA A 168 24.35 -12.22 -9.07
C ALA A 168 23.19 -13.07 -8.53
N PHE A 169 22.59 -12.64 -7.41
CA PHE A 169 21.39 -13.27 -6.85
C PHE A 169 20.19 -13.14 -7.80
N VAL A 170 19.90 -11.94 -8.32
CA VAL A 170 18.80 -11.73 -9.28
C VAL A 170 19.05 -12.49 -10.58
N GLU A 171 20.27 -12.46 -11.12
CA GLU A 171 20.64 -13.21 -12.32
C GLU A 171 20.41 -14.71 -12.15
N ARG A 172 20.82 -15.26 -11.00
CA ARG A 172 20.60 -16.67 -10.70
C ARG A 172 19.13 -16.97 -10.51
N LEU A 173 18.39 -16.14 -9.76
CA LEU A 173 16.95 -16.30 -9.56
C LEU A 173 16.21 -16.35 -10.91
N MET A 174 16.47 -15.41 -11.82
CA MET A 174 15.81 -15.37 -13.13
C MET A 174 16.09 -16.62 -13.97
N THR A 175 17.31 -17.15 -13.89
CA THR A 175 17.69 -18.39 -14.59
C THR A 175 16.91 -19.60 -14.05
N GLU A 176 16.78 -19.69 -12.72
CA GLU A 176 16.20 -20.84 -12.03
C GLU A 176 14.67 -20.89 -12.14
N ILE A 177 14.02 -19.73 -12.29
CA ILE A 177 12.55 -19.63 -12.41
C ILE A 177 12.06 -19.75 -13.86
N GLU A 178 12.93 -19.66 -14.85
CA GLU A 178 12.56 -19.71 -16.27
C GLU A 178 11.72 -20.97 -16.63
N PRO A 179 12.05 -22.18 -16.14
CA PRO A 179 11.21 -23.37 -16.36
C PRO A 179 9.80 -23.25 -15.75
N PHE A 180 9.62 -22.40 -14.74
CA PHE A 180 8.36 -22.19 -14.04
C PHE A 180 7.49 -21.10 -14.69
N ARG A 181 8.08 -20.22 -15.52
CA ARG A 181 7.35 -19.17 -16.25
C ARG A 181 6.47 -19.73 -17.37
N VAL A 182 6.93 -20.80 -18.03
CA VAL A 182 6.25 -21.43 -19.18
C VAL A 182 4.98 -22.18 -18.76
N ALA A 183 4.85 -22.58 -17.49
CA ALA A 183 3.71 -23.36 -17.02
C ALA A 183 2.39 -22.56 -16.82
N HIS A 184 2.42 -21.22 -16.88
CA HIS A 184 1.23 -20.37 -16.74
C HIS A 184 0.75 -19.73 -18.05
N ALA A 185 1.60 -19.66 -19.08
CA ALA A 185 1.26 -19.03 -20.34
C ALA A 185 0.74 -20.08 -21.35
N GLY A 186 -0.57 -20.31 -21.34
CA GLY A 186 -1.26 -20.89 -22.50
C GLY A 186 -1.29 -19.90 -23.67
N GLY A 187 -0.16 -19.61 -24.31
CA GLY A 187 -0.08 -18.68 -25.42
C GLY A 187 1.33 -18.17 -25.71
N LYS A 188 1.66 -18.02 -26.99
CA LYS A 188 2.99 -17.76 -27.58
C LYS A 188 3.88 -16.77 -26.81
N VAL A 189 5.15 -17.16 -26.68
CA VAL A 189 6.28 -16.34 -26.24
C VAL A 189 6.41 -15.13 -27.17
N SER A 190 6.09 -13.93 -26.67
CA SER A 190 6.43 -12.67 -27.35
C SER A 190 7.91 -12.37 -27.14
N GLU A 191 8.66 -12.30 -28.23
CA GLU A 191 10.10 -11.99 -28.24
C GLU A 191 10.39 -10.55 -27.77
N ALA A 192 11.02 -10.46 -26.60
CA ALA A 192 12.41 -10.02 -26.42
C ALA A 192 12.88 -8.61 -26.86
N LEU A 193 12.00 -7.62 -27.08
CA LEU A 193 12.46 -6.23 -27.31
C LEU A 193 12.43 -5.29 -26.08
N GLY A 194 11.88 -5.74 -24.94
CA GLY A 194 11.81 -4.94 -23.68
C GLY A 194 12.51 -5.56 -22.46
N LEU A 195 12.74 -6.88 -22.46
CA LEU A 195 13.21 -7.64 -21.30
C LEU A 195 14.65 -7.27 -20.87
N GLY A 196 15.53 -6.95 -21.82
CA GLY A 196 16.93 -6.62 -21.54
C GLY A 196 17.07 -5.32 -20.73
N ASN A 197 16.36 -4.27 -21.16
CA ASN A 197 16.37 -2.97 -20.50
C ASN A 197 15.69 -3.03 -19.13
N TRP A 198 14.56 -3.75 -19.03
CA TRP A 198 13.84 -3.96 -17.79
C TRP A 198 14.66 -4.73 -16.75
N LEU A 199 15.28 -5.85 -17.15
CA LEU A 199 16.11 -6.67 -16.27
C LEU A 199 17.35 -5.90 -15.80
N GLN A 200 17.91 -5.05 -16.67
CA GLN A 200 18.98 -4.14 -16.29
C GLN A 200 18.52 -3.12 -15.25
N SER A 201 17.36 -2.46 -15.43
CA SER A 201 16.80 -1.53 -14.44
C SER A 201 16.51 -2.22 -13.10
N LEU A 202 16.03 -3.46 -13.12
CA LEU A 202 15.84 -4.27 -11.92
C LEU A 202 17.17 -4.58 -11.22
N ARG A 203 18.19 -5.02 -11.98
CA ARG A 203 19.53 -5.27 -11.42
C ARG A 203 20.11 -4.02 -10.78
N GLU A 204 19.97 -2.86 -11.44
CA GLU A 204 20.44 -1.58 -10.92
C GLU A 204 19.68 -1.16 -9.65
N ALA A 205 18.35 -1.32 -9.61
CA ALA A 205 17.55 -1.01 -8.43
C ALA A 205 17.91 -1.93 -7.24
N VAL A 206 18.11 -3.22 -7.49
CA VAL A 206 18.46 -4.21 -6.48
C VAL A 206 19.93 -4.12 -6.07
N SER A 207 20.84 -3.68 -6.95
CA SER A 207 22.22 -3.39 -6.58
C SER A 207 22.33 -2.14 -5.70
N ARG A 208 21.46 -1.15 -5.89
CA ARG A 208 21.39 0.05 -5.03
C ARG A 208 21.01 -0.28 -3.59
N LEU A 209 20.28 -1.38 -3.34
CA LEU A 209 20.04 -1.89 -1.98
C LEU A 209 21.34 -2.23 -1.23
N ALA A 210 22.42 -2.57 -1.94
CA ALA A 210 23.72 -2.90 -1.37
C ALA A 210 24.64 -1.69 -1.16
N SER A 211 24.35 -0.55 -1.80
CA SER A 211 25.28 0.59 -1.93
C SER A 211 24.75 1.89 -1.32
N ALA A 212 23.84 1.84 -0.35
CA ALA A 212 23.49 3.02 0.43
C ALA A 212 24.47 3.22 1.60
N PRO A 213 25.59 3.94 1.39
CA PRO A 213 26.08 4.82 2.45
C PRO A 213 26.37 6.26 1.98
N SER A 214 25.89 7.19 2.82
CA SER A 214 26.33 8.58 3.10
C SER A 214 26.92 9.44 1.97
N ASP A 215 26.15 10.49 1.66
CA ASP A 215 26.57 11.85 1.25
C ASP A 215 26.75 12.20 -0.24
N VAL A 216 26.22 13.39 -0.54
CA VAL A 216 26.45 14.29 -1.69
C VAL A 216 25.71 14.00 -3.00
N LEU A 217 24.44 14.43 -3.09
CA LEU A 217 23.82 15.00 -4.33
C LEU A 217 22.37 15.53 -4.08
N SER A 218 22.15 16.35 -3.05
CA SER A 218 20.80 16.67 -2.55
C SER A 218 20.26 18.09 -2.82
N ALA A 219 20.96 19.01 -3.51
CA ALA A 219 20.44 20.38 -3.65
C ALA A 219 19.50 20.60 -4.85
N ALA A 220 19.84 20.08 -6.04
CA ALA A 220 19.08 20.36 -7.27
C ALA A 220 17.87 19.43 -7.50
N VAL A 221 17.93 18.19 -7.00
CA VAL A 221 16.84 17.20 -7.12
C VAL A 221 15.71 17.46 -6.10
N VAL A 222 16.03 18.08 -4.96
CA VAL A 222 15.09 18.32 -3.85
C VAL A 222 14.03 19.38 -4.18
N GLY A 223 14.36 20.39 -5.00
CA GLY A 223 13.43 21.47 -5.33
C GLY A 223 12.17 21.00 -6.09
N THR A 224 12.34 20.11 -7.05
CA THR A 224 11.25 19.56 -7.87
C THR A 224 10.46 18.48 -7.14
N GLY A 225 11.15 17.59 -6.40
CA GLY A 225 10.51 16.57 -5.56
C GLY A 225 9.65 17.17 -4.45
N ARG A 226 10.11 18.28 -3.82
CA ARG A 226 9.36 18.97 -2.76
C ARG A 226 8.00 19.49 -3.24
N LYS A 227 7.93 20.10 -4.42
CA LYS A 227 6.68 20.66 -4.95
C LYS A 227 5.63 19.56 -5.17
N TRP A 228 6.04 18.44 -5.77
CA TRP A 228 5.16 17.29 -5.98
C TRP A 228 4.71 16.65 -4.66
N ALA A 229 5.64 16.44 -3.71
CA ALA A 229 5.32 15.89 -2.40
C ALA A 229 4.37 16.79 -1.60
N HIS A 230 4.59 18.11 -1.58
CA HIS A 230 3.69 19.09 -0.95
C HIS A 230 2.31 19.13 -1.63
N ALA A 231 2.26 19.00 -2.96
CA ALA A 231 1.00 18.92 -3.69
C ALA A 231 0.20 17.66 -3.29
N LYS A 232 0.83 16.48 -3.23
CA LYS A 232 0.16 15.25 -2.78
C LYS A 232 -0.22 15.30 -1.30
N ALA A 233 0.60 15.90 -0.43
CA ALA A 233 0.32 16.06 1.00
C ALA A 233 -0.81 17.07 1.29
N SER A 234 -0.84 18.21 0.60
CA SER A 234 -1.94 19.16 0.74
C SER A 234 -3.25 18.62 0.16
N ARG A 235 -3.21 17.82 -0.91
CA ARG A 235 -4.39 17.11 -1.44
C ARG A 235 -4.86 16.01 -0.49
N PHE A 236 -3.93 15.28 0.14
CA PHE A 236 -4.22 14.35 1.24
C PHE A 236 -5.01 15.04 2.36
N LEU A 237 -4.47 16.14 2.91
CA LEU A 237 -5.12 16.86 4.02
C LEU A 237 -6.47 17.45 3.59
N GLY A 238 -6.54 18.00 2.39
CA GLY A 238 -7.78 18.55 1.85
C GLY A 238 -8.88 17.52 1.70
N ASP A 239 -8.58 16.31 1.18
CA ASP A 239 -9.56 15.22 1.07
C ASP A 239 -10.09 14.80 2.45
N VAL A 240 -9.22 14.74 3.46
CA VAL A 240 -9.62 14.49 4.86
C VAL A 240 -10.56 15.58 5.36
N PHE A 241 -10.22 16.86 5.19
CA PHE A 241 -11.06 17.96 5.66
C PHE A 241 -12.41 18.01 4.97
N VAL A 242 -12.46 17.78 3.66
CA VAL A 242 -13.71 17.71 2.91
C VAL A 242 -14.56 16.55 3.41
N TYR A 243 -13.98 15.38 3.66
CA TYR A 243 -14.72 14.26 4.23
C TYR A 243 -15.33 14.63 5.60
N LEU A 244 -14.52 15.14 6.52
CA LEU A 244 -14.98 15.49 7.87
C LEU A 244 -16.07 16.57 7.85
N ASP A 245 -15.93 17.59 7.00
CA ASP A 245 -16.89 18.69 6.86
C ASP A 245 -18.18 18.29 6.13
N LYS A 246 -18.09 17.38 5.13
CA LYS A 246 -19.19 17.06 4.21
C LYS A 246 -19.85 15.70 4.43
N ARG A 247 -19.39 14.86 5.38
CA ARG A 247 -19.96 13.52 5.62
C ARG A 247 -21.45 13.50 6.01
N GLY A 248 -22.01 14.59 6.53
CA GLY A 248 -23.44 14.70 6.83
C GLY A 248 -23.89 13.87 8.05
N THR A 249 -25.16 13.46 8.04
CA THR A 249 -25.82 12.65 9.10
C THR A 249 -26.39 11.36 8.50
N PRO A 250 -26.83 10.37 9.29
CA PRO A 250 -27.39 9.12 8.76
C PRO A 250 -28.61 9.34 7.85
N GLU A 251 -29.43 10.36 8.12
CA GLU A 251 -30.61 10.69 7.31
C GLU A 251 -30.25 11.41 6.00
N LYS A 252 -29.08 12.06 5.97
CA LYS A 252 -28.59 12.80 4.82
C LYS A 252 -27.06 12.66 4.72
N PRO A 253 -26.58 11.48 4.30
CA PRO A 253 -25.15 11.23 4.16
C PRO A 253 -24.54 12.12 3.08
N GLY A 254 -23.27 12.45 3.25
CA GLY A 254 -22.48 13.14 2.25
C GLY A 254 -22.26 12.29 0.99
N LYS A 255 -21.96 12.95 -0.13
CA LYS A 255 -21.78 12.30 -1.44
C LYS A 255 -20.72 11.19 -1.45
N ILE A 256 -19.62 11.36 -0.69
CA ILE A 256 -18.59 10.32 -0.52
C ILE A 256 -19.21 9.05 0.08
N LEU A 257 -19.98 9.18 1.16
CA LEU A 257 -20.62 8.05 1.83
C LEU A 257 -21.73 7.44 1.00
N GLU A 258 -22.56 8.26 0.32
CA GLU A 258 -23.59 7.77 -0.61
C GLU A 258 -22.97 6.88 -1.70
N ASN A 259 -21.87 7.32 -2.32
CA ASN A 259 -21.19 6.58 -3.38
C ASN A 259 -20.59 5.27 -2.87
N VAL A 260 -19.93 5.29 -1.71
CA VAL A 260 -19.33 4.09 -1.10
C VAL A 260 -20.42 3.10 -0.68
N LEU A 261 -21.48 3.57 -0.03
CA LEU A 261 -22.61 2.74 0.40
C LEU A 261 -23.33 2.09 -0.80
N ALA A 262 -23.58 2.85 -1.87
CA ALA A 262 -24.22 2.32 -3.08
C ALA A 262 -23.41 1.17 -3.70
N ASN A 263 -22.08 1.31 -3.78
CA ASN A 263 -21.21 0.25 -4.30
C ASN A 263 -21.14 -0.96 -3.35
N LEU A 264 -21.17 -0.73 -2.03
CA LEU A 264 -21.19 -1.81 -1.05
C LEU A 264 -22.47 -2.64 -1.14
N ARG A 265 -23.63 -1.97 -1.33
CA ARG A 265 -24.91 -2.64 -1.58
C ARG A 265 -24.96 -3.35 -2.93
N ALA A 266 -24.36 -2.77 -3.97
CA ALA A 266 -24.22 -3.44 -5.26
C ALA A 266 -23.34 -4.70 -5.14
N ALA A 267 -22.28 -4.65 -4.36
CA ALA A 267 -21.42 -5.79 -4.08
C ALA A 267 -22.14 -6.88 -3.28
N GLU A 268 -22.94 -6.51 -2.28
CA GLU A 268 -23.81 -7.42 -1.54
C GLU A 268 -24.84 -8.10 -2.46
N ALA A 269 -25.49 -7.32 -3.34
CA ALA A 269 -26.45 -7.84 -4.31
C ALA A 269 -25.81 -8.71 -5.42
N ALA A 270 -24.51 -8.57 -5.65
CA ALA A 270 -23.77 -9.37 -6.63
C ALA A 270 -23.33 -10.76 -6.09
N ARG A 271 -23.61 -11.07 -4.82
CA ARG A 271 -23.34 -12.41 -4.25
C ARG A 271 -24.09 -13.49 -5.04
N GLN A 272 -23.38 -14.56 -5.37
CA GLN A 272 -23.92 -15.76 -6.03
C GLN A 272 -23.97 -16.95 -5.05
N ASP A 273 -24.67 -18.02 -5.42
CA ASP A 273 -24.65 -19.27 -4.64
C ASP A 273 -23.21 -19.79 -4.49
N GLY A 274 -22.77 -19.94 -3.24
CA GLY A 274 -21.39 -20.26 -2.88
C GLY A 274 -20.54 -19.06 -2.47
N ASP A 275 -21.05 -17.83 -2.55
CA ASP A 275 -20.40 -16.64 -2.00
C ASP A 275 -20.71 -16.48 -0.51
N ASP A 276 -19.86 -17.09 0.31
CA ASP A 276 -19.99 -17.08 1.77
C ASP A 276 -19.53 -15.77 2.43
N ARG A 277 -18.76 -14.93 1.72
CA ARG A 277 -18.11 -13.75 2.30
C ARG A 277 -18.22 -12.50 1.43
N LEU A 278 -18.36 -11.34 2.07
CA LEU A 278 -18.05 -10.01 1.54
C LEU A 278 -16.79 -9.49 2.22
N ILE A 279 -15.75 -9.28 1.42
CA ILE A 279 -14.47 -8.73 1.89
C ILE A 279 -14.44 -7.25 1.54
N VAL A 280 -14.20 -6.40 2.54
CA VAL A 280 -13.99 -4.97 2.35
C VAL A 280 -12.57 -4.60 2.77
N ILE A 281 -11.81 -3.99 1.85
CA ILE A 281 -10.47 -3.47 2.09
C ILE A 281 -10.55 -1.94 2.07
N GLY A 282 -10.31 -1.30 3.22
CA GLY A 282 -10.20 0.14 3.35
C GLY A 282 -8.74 0.57 3.47
N HIS A 283 -8.22 1.25 2.45
CA HIS A 283 -6.85 1.79 2.46
C HIS A 283 -6.85 3.24 2.94
N SER A 284 -5.95 3.62 3.85
CA SER A 284 -5.81 5.02 4.28
C SER A 284 -7.16 5.61 4.73
N LEU A 285 -7.57 6.76 4.20
CA LEU A 285 -8.88 7.37 4.46
C LEU A 285 -10.07 6.45 4.11
N GLY A 286 -9.91 5.49 3.19
CA GLY A 286 -10.94 4.51 2.87
C GLY A 286 -11.31 3.62 4.05
N GLY A 287 -10.36 3.32 4.95
CA GLY A 287 -10.63 2.63 6.21
C GLY A 287 -11.44 3.50 7.18
N VAL A 288 -11.16 4.80 7.23
CA VAL A 288 -11.92 5.77 8.03
C VAL A 288 -13.36 5.88 7.51
N ILE A 289 -13.55 6.03 6.19
CA ILE A 289 -14.86 6.11 5.56
C ILE A 289 -15.68 4.84 5.87
N MET A 290 -15.06 3.67 5.72
CA MET A 290 -15.74 2.40 6.01
C MET A 290 -16.09 2.23 7.49
N TYR A 291 -15.22 2.64 8.41
CA TYR A 291 -15.52 2.58 9.83
C TYR A 291 -16.71 3.48 10.20
N ASP A 292 -16.73 4.74 9.74
CA ASP A 292 -17.84 5.67 9.98
C ASP A 292 -19.15 5.12 9.38
N LEU A 293 -19.07 4.53 8.18
CA LEU A 293 -20.19 3.88 7.53
C LEU A 293 -20.73 2.71 8.37
N LEU A 294 -19.88 1.79 8.80
CA LEU A 294 -20.29 0.57 9.52
C LEU A 294 -20.73 0.83 10.96
N THR A 295 -20.39 1.98 11.55
CA THR A 295 -20.73 2.32 12.93
C THR A 295 -21.87 3.32 13.05
N TYR A 296 -22.03 4.23 12.08
CA TYR A 296 -22.95 5.35 12.21
C TYR A 296 -23.93 5.49 11.05
N PHE A 297 -23.47 5.46 9.81
CA PHE A 297 -24.34 5.76 8.66
C PHE A 297 -25.14 4.56 8.14
N ALA A 298 -24.58 3.35 8.22
CA ALA A 298 -25.22 2.12 7.75
C ALA A 298 -24.78 0.91 8.60
N PRO A 299 -25.07 0.90 9.91
CA PRO A 299 -24.66 -0.18 10.82
C PRO A 299 -25.36 -1.52 10.54
N ASP A 300 -26.36 -1.54 9.66
CA ASP A 300 -27.05 -2.73 9.21
C ASP A 300 -26.28 -3.49 8.11
N VAL A 301 -25.36 -2.83 7.39
CA VAL A 301 -24.55 -3.47 6.32
C VAL A 301 -23.57 -4.46 6.92
N LYS A 302 -23.75 -5.76 6.65
CA LYS A 302 -22.86 -6.82 7.16
C LYS A 302 -21.66 -7.03 6.26
N VAL A 303 -20.48 -7.08 6.88
CA VAL A 303 -19.20 -7.35 6.23
C VAL A 303 -18.54 -8.52 6.94
N ASP A 304 -18.17 -9.56 6.18
CA ASP A 304 -17.61 -10.78 6.75
C ASP A 304 -16.13 -10.58 7.12
N GLN A 305 -15.39 -9.82 6.31
CA GLN A 305 -14.00 -9.44 6.58
C GLN A 305 -13.80 -7.95 6.29
N PHE A 306 -13.53 -7.17 7.34
CA PHE A 306 -13.08 -5.79 7.21
C PHE A 306 -11.56 -5.73 7.36
N VAL A 307 -10.87 -5.25 6.33
CA VAL A 307 -9.42 -5.13 6.32
C VAL A 307 -9.06 -3.65 6.21
N THR A 308 -8.38 -3.11 7.20
CA THR A 308 -7.79 -1.77 7.12
C THR A 308 -6.31 -1.86 6.79
N VAL A 309 -5.83 -1.06 5.85
CA VAL A 309 -4.43 -1.11 5.38
C VAL A 309 -3.89 0.30 5.35
N GLY A 310 -2.77 0.53 6.04
CA GLY A 310 -2.17 1.86 6.12
C GLY A 310 -3.18 2.93 6.55
N SER A 311 -4.07 2.62 7.50
CA SER A 311 -5.26 3.44 7.78
C SER A 311 -5.11 4.26 9.07
N GLN A 312 -5.76 5.43 9.09
CA GLN A 312 -5.83 6.33 10.24
C GLN A 312 -7.02 6.03 11.17
N VAL A 313 -7.69 4.89 10.99
CA VAL A 313 -8.92 4.52 11.69
C VAL A 313 -8.83 4.64 13.22
N ALA A 314 -7.76 4.11 13.81
CA ALA A 314 -7.53 4.18 15.25
C ALA A 314 -7.29 5.61 15.73
N LEU A 315 -6.41 6.33 15.02
CA LEU A 315 -6.09 7.72 15.33
C LEU A 315 -7.34 8.63 15.28
N PHE A 316 -8.23 8.41 14.30
CA PHE A 316 -9.46 9.18 14.17
C PHE A 316 -10.46 8.89 15.30
N ALA A 317 -10.48 7.66 15.82
CA ALA A 317 -11.27 7.32 16.99
C ALA A 317 -10.72 7.96 18.26
N GLU A 318 -9.40 7.96 18.44
CA GLU A 318 -8.73 8.64 19.56
C GLU A 318 -9.02 10.14 19.60
N MET A 319 -9.13 10.77 18.43
CA MET A 319 -9.49 12.18 18.28
C MET A 319 -11.02 12.45 18.31
N ASP A 320 -11.86 11.43 18.54
CA ASP A 320 -13.33 11.52 18.50
C ASP A 320 -13.86 12.17 17.20
N LEU A 321 -13.26 11.85 16.06
CA LEU A 321 -13.60 12.49 14.78
C LEU A 321 -14.78 11.83 14.06
N TYR A 322 -15.25 10.67 14.50
CA TYR A 322 -16.35 9.93 13.88
C TYR A 322 -17.74 10.54 14.15
N GLY A 323 -18.71 10.16 13.33
CA GLY A 323 -20.12 10.53 13.53
C GLY A 323 -20.71 9.85 14.77
N ALA A 324 -20.36 8.58 14.99
CA ALA A 324 -20.60 7.89 16.25
C ALA A 324 -19.68 8.46 17.34
N LYS A 325 -20.21 9.39 18.13
CA LYS A 325 -19.46 10.07 19.19
C LYS A 325 -19.18 9.17 20.37
N LEU A 326 -17.95 9.24 20.88
CA LEU A 326 -17.58 8.58 22.13
C LEU A 326 -18.28 9.29 23.29
N LEU A 327 -19.02 8.51 24.09
CA LEU A 327 -19.82 9.07 25.18
C LEU A 327 -18.96 9.65 26.32
N LYS A 328 -17.73 9.14 26.49
CA LYS A 328 -16.78 9.57 27.53
C LYS A 328 -15.34 9.38 27.07
N PRO A 329 -14.40 10.28 27.44
CA PRO A 329 -12.97 10.02 27.32
C PRO A 329 -12.59 8.74 28.08
N SER A 330 -11.68 7.96 27.50
CA SER A 330 -11.13 6.78 28.17
C SER A 330 -10.43 7.18 29.47
N ILE A 331 -10.78 6.53 30.58
CA ILE A 331 -10.15 6.74 31.88
C ILE A 331 -8.90 5.85 32.01
N ASN A 332 -8.93 4.67 31.37
CA ASN A 332 -7.83 3.73 31.27
C ASN A 332 -7.69 3.19 29.83
N PRO A 333 -6.91 3.84 28.95
CA PRO A 333 -6.82 3.49 27.53
C PRO A 333 -6.45 2.03 27.24
N ASP A 334 -5.67 1.40 28.11
CA ASP A 334 -5.28 -0.01 27.93
C ASP A 334 -6.46 -0.98 28.10
N LYS A 335 -7.50 -0.55 28.81
CA LYS A 335 -8.69 -1.35 29.18
C LYS A 335 -9.99 -0.85 28.54
N ASP A 336 -10.12 0.45 28.33
CA ASP A 336 -11.32 1.12 27.84
C ASP A 336 -11.32 1.20 26.31
N ARG A 337 -11.01 0.07 25.67
CA ARG A 337 -10.98 -0.04 24.21
C ARG A 337 -12.40 -0.01 23.64
N LEU A 338 -12.52 0.51 22.43
CA LEU A 338 -13.77 0.55 21.69
C LEU A 338 -14.08 -0.83 21.10
N GLU A 339 -15.35 -1.20 20.99
CA GLU A 339 -15.70 -2.42 20.26
C GLU A 339 -15.52 -2.23 18.76
N ARG A 340 -15.06 -3.28 18.06
CA ARG A 340 -15.15 -3.30 16.59
C ARG A 340 -16.60 -3.09 16.12
N PRO A 341 -16.83 -2.60 14.89
CA PRO A 341 -18.18 -2.49 14.35
C PRO A 341 -18.92 -3.83 14.45
N ALA A 342 -20.11 -3.83 15.05
CA ALA A 342 -20.89 -5.06 15.26
C ALA A 342 -21.28 -5.74 13.93
N SER A 343 -21.27 -4.98 12.84
CA SER A 343 -21.55 -5.42 11.48
C SER A 343 -20.34 -5.99 10.74
N ALA A 344 -19.12 -5.79 11.25
CA ALA A 344 -17.89 -6.35 10.71
C ALA A 344 -17.54 -7.63 11.48
N ALA A 345 -17.85 -8.81 10.93
CA ALA A 345 -17.69 -10.10 11.65
C ALA A 345 -16.24 -10.34 12.11
N ARG A 346 -15.27 -9.97 11.27
CA ARG A 346 -13.85 -9.99 11.59
C ARG A 346 -13.17 -8.72 11.08
N TRP A 347 -12.23 -8.20 11.86
CA TRP A 347 -11.43 -7.02 11.49
C TRP A 347 -9.93 -7.32 11.57
N LEU A 348 -9.26 -7.22 10.42
CA LEU A 348 -7.80 -7.25 10.32
C LEU A 348 -7.27 -5.83 10.04
N ASN A 349 -6.20 -5.44 10.70
CA ASN A 349 -5.51 -4.18 10.41
C ASN A 349 -4.07 -4.46 10.00
N VAL A 350 -3.61 -3.79 8.94
CA VAL A 350 -2.25 -3.93 8.42
C VAL A 350 -1.56 -2.58 8.43
N TYR A 351 -0.38 -2.53 9.03
CA TYR A 351 0.42 -1.32 9.17
C TYR A 351 1.89 -1.58 8.82
N ASP A 352 2.58 -0.52 8.38
CA ASP A 352 4.02 -0.52 8.14
C ASP A 352 4.64 0.49 9.12
N THR A 353 5.69 0.08 9.84
CA THR A 353 6.39 0.98 10.77
C THR A 353 7.03 2.19 10.09
N ASN A 354 7.28 2.11 8.78
CA ASN A 354 7.78 3.24 7.99
C ASN A 354 6.65 4.13 7.48
N ASP A 355 5.42 3.63 7.38
CA ASP A 355 4.26 4.42 6.98
C ASP A 355 3.75 5.26 8.16
N VAL A 356 4.14 6.53 8.19
CA VAL A 356 3.73 7.53 9.21
C VAL A 356 2.23 7.81 9.25
N PHE A 357 1.47 7.34 8.26
CA PHE A 357 0.03 7.46 8.20
C PHE A 357 -0.68 6.13 8.46
N SER A 358 0.05 5.08 8.83
CA SER A 358 -0.51 3.82 9.32
C SER A 358 -0.49 3.74 10.84
N PHE A 359 -1.57 3.21 11.41
CA PHE A 359 -1.73 3.13 12.86
C PHE A 359 -2.14 1.71 13.27
N CYS A 360 -1.63 1.26 14.41
CA CYS A 360 -2.09 0.04 15.07
C CYS A 360 -3.53 0.24 15.56
N ALA A 361 -4.39 -0.75 15.39
CA ALA A 361 -5.80 -0.66 15.73
C ALA A 361 -6.15 -1.49 16.98
N GLU A 362 -5.42 -2.57 17.26
CA GLU A 362 -5.71 -3.51 18.37
C GLU A 362 -5.56 -2.85 19.75
N LYS A 363 -4.78 -1.77 19.85
CA LYS A 363 -4.64 -0.97 21.07
C LYS A 363 -5.83 -0.06 21.36
N VAL A 364 -6.62 0.28 20.34
CA VAL A 364 -7.77 1.17 20.45
C VAL A 364 -9.09 0.38 20.40
N PHE A 365 -9.09 -0.76 19.69
CA PHE A 365 -10.28 -1.57 19.46
C PHE A 365 -10.16 -3.00 19.97
N ASN A 366 -11.23 -3.52 20.57
CA ASN A 366 -11.44 -4.93 20.83
C ASN A 366 -11.84 -5.66 19.55
N GLY A 367 -11.38 -6.91 19.39
CA GLY A 367 -11.76 -7.77 18.27
C GLY A 367 -11.08 -7.44 16.93
N VAL A 368 -10.02 -6.64 16.96
CA VAL A 368 -9.15 -6.34 15.80
C VAL A 368 -7.83 -7.08 15.98
N VAL A 369 -7.27 -7.59 14.88
CA VAL A 369 -5.95 -8.22 14.87
C VAL A 369 -5.00 -7.39 14.02
N ASP A 370 -3.92 -6.91 14.63
CA ASP A 370 -2.90 -6.12 13.95
C ASP A 370 -1.85 -7.04 13.28
N TYR A 371 -1.49 -6.70 12.03
CA TYR A 371 -0.39 -7.31 11.30
C TYR A 371 0.58 -6.25 10.80
N ARG A 372 1.86 -6.40 11.14
CA ARG A 372 2.92 -5.59 10.54
C ARG A 372 3.25 -6.13 9.15
N PHE A 373 3.23 -5.26 8.15
CA PHE A 373 3.73 -5.53 6.80
C PHE A 373 4.79 -4.48 6.44
N ASP A 374 6.02 -4.93 6.24
CA ASP A 374 7.09 -4.07 5.76
C ASP A 374 6.97 -3.96 4.24
N THR A 375 6.63 -2.76 3.77
CA THR A 375 6.52 -2.49 2.34
C THR A 375 7.90 -2.36 1.69
N GLY A 376 8.99 -2.21 2.44
CA GLY A 376 10.33 -1.94 1.92
C GLY A 376 10.49 -0.54 1.33
N TYR A 377 9.52 0.36 1.51
CA TYR A 377 9.58 1.76 1.13
C TYR A 377 9.79 2.67 2.36
N GLY A 378 10.25 3.90 2.11
CA GLY A 378 10.33 4.96 3.13
C GLY A 378 9.03 5.77 3.27
N LEU A 379 8.89 6.46 4.41
CA LEU A 379 7.78 7.34 4.82
C LEU A 379 6.52 7.35 3.93
N LEU A 380 6.47 8.30 2.99
CA LEU A 380 5.27 8.61 2.20
C LEU A 380 5.02 7.58 1.09
N GLU A 381 6.09 6.92 0.63
CA GLU A 381 6.02 5.89 -0.40
C GLU A 381 5.49 4.57 0.17
N ALA A 382 5.84 4.27 1.42
CA ALA A 382 5.29 3.12 2.16
C ALA A 382 3.76 3.17 2.21
N HIS A 383 3.19 4.37 2.41
CA HIS A 383 1.76 4.56 2.47
C HIS A 383 1.01 4.12 1.20
N GLY A 384 1.56 4.39 0.02
CA GLY A 384 1.01 3.94 -1.26
C GLY A 384 1.47 2.53 -1.67
N GLY A 385 2.49 2.00 -1.01
CA GLY A 385 3.28 0.88 -1.48
C GLY A 385 2.69 -0.51 -1.24
N TYR A 386 1.78 -0.68 -0.27
CA TYR A 386 1.21 -1.98 0.10
C TYR A 386 0.69 -2.77 -1.10
N PHE A 387 -0.16 -2.12 -1.92
CA PHE A 387 -0.88 -2.76 -3.01
C PHE A 387 -0.06 -2.91 -4.28
N ALA A 388 1.13 -2.30 -4.32
CA ALA A 388 2.14 -2.58 -5.34
C ALA A 388 2.94 -3.85 -5.02
N ARG A 389 2.83 -4.43 -3.82
CA ARG A 389 3.56 -5.64 -3.44
C ARG A 389 2.73 -6.90 -3.73
N PRO A 390 3.13 -7.78 -4.66
CA PRO A 390 2.49 -9.10 -4.81
C PRO A 390 2.50 -9.91 -3.50
N SER A 391 3.57 -9.78 -2.71
CA SER A 391 3.75 -10.44 -1.41
C SER A 391 2.66 -10.06 -0.39
N PHE A 392 2.12 -8.83 -0.48
CA PHE A 392 1.03 -8.37 0.37
C PHE A 392 -0.23 -9.23 0.18
N TYR A 393 -0.67 -9.44 -1.06
CA TYR A 393 -1.88 -10.22 -1.36
C TYR A 393 -1.76 -11.67 -0.91
N LYS A 394 -0.59 -12.29 -1.14
CA LYS A 394 -0.30 -13.65 -0.69
C LYS A 394 -0.43 -13.77 0.83
N ARG A 395 0.18 -12.84 1.57
CA ARG A 395 0.16 -12.84 3.05
C ARG A 395 -1.23 -12.50 3.59
N LEU A 396 -1.93 -11.56 2.98
CA LEU A 396 -3.30 -11.21 3.34
C LEU A 396 -4.24 -12.40 3.18
N ALA A 397 -4.12 -13.16 2.08
CA ALA A 397 -4.94 -14.37 1.88
C ALA A 397 -4.74 -15.40 3.01
N SER A 398 -3.50 -15.63 3.46
CA SER A 398 -3.22 -16.52 4.59
C SER A 398 -3.98 -16.09 5.84
N ARG A 399 -3.91 -14.80 6.18
CA ARG A 399 -4.56 -14.27 7.39
C ARG A 399 -6.08 -14.31 7.29
N LEU A 400 -6.64 -14.10 6.11
CA LEU A 400 -8.07 -14.20 5.87
C LEU A 400 -8.59 -15.65 6.02
N ASN A 401 -7.77 -16.67 5.71
CA ASN A 401 -8.13 -18.08 5.92
C ASN A 401 -7.99 -18.56 7.38
N GLU A 402 -7.08 -17.97 8.18
CA GLU A 402 -6.83 -18.38 9.57
C GLU A 402 -8.03 -18.20 10.53
N GLY A 403 -9.14 -17.62 10.07
CA GLY A 403 -10.37 -17.47 10.83
C GLY A 403 -11.64 -17.69 10.02
N ALA A 404 -11.55 -18.46 8.93
CA ALA A 404 -12.68 -18.88 8.09
C ALA A 404 -13.24 -20.23 8.55
#